data_AF-R7VL83-F1
#
_entry.id   AF-R7VL83-F1
#
_cell.length_a   1.000
_cell.length_b   1.000
_cell.length_c   1.000
_cell.angle_alpha   90.00
_cell.angle_beta   90.00
_cell.angle_gamma   90.00
#
_symmetry.space_group_name_H-M   'P 1'
#
loop_
_entity.id
_entity.type
_entity.pdbx_description
1 polymer ?
#
loop_
_entity_poly.entity_id
_entity_poly.type
_entity_poly.pdbx_seq_one_letter_code
_entity_poly.pdbx_strand_id
1 'polypeptide(L)' 'QWMIHIDYLEKGTVIKGAYYAKLLEKVCEAIKEKLRSLLARGQCLQQDNTPSHNSH' A
#
# COMPACT_ATOMS: atom_id res chain seq x y z
N GLN A 1 -14.65 6.72 -6.54
CA GLN A 1 -13.77 5.56 -6.86
C GLN A 1 -13.28 4.99 -5.53
N TRP A 2 -13.62 3.74 -5.19
CA TRP A 2 -13.23 3.13 -3.91
C TRP A 2 -11.84 2.47 -3.93
N MET A 3 -11.29 2.24 -5.13
CA MET A 3 -9.97 1.65 -5.34
C MET A 3 -8.91 2.73 -5.47
N ILE A 4 -7.86 2.65 -4.65
CA ILE A 4 -6.75 3.62 -4.64
C ILE A 4 -5.66 3.21 -5.60
N HIS A 5 -5.14 2.00 -5.41
CA HIS A 5 -4.00 1.46 -6.14
C HIS A 5 -4.09 -0.07 -6.15
N ILE A 6 -3.72 -0.68 -7.28
CA ILE A 6 -3.52 -2.12 -7.44
C ILE A 6 -2.20 -2.27 -8.21
N ASP A 7 -1.36 -3.18 -7.74
CA ASP A 7 -0.13 -3.56 -8.43
C ASP A 7 -0.14 -5.07 -8.66
N TYR A 8 0.43 -5.51 -9.78
CA TYR A 8 0.45 -6.91 -10.17
C TYR A 8 1.89 -7.40 -10.23
N LEU A 9 2.16 -8.49 -9.51
CA LEU A 9 3.45 -9.16 -9.54
C LEU A 9 3.45 -10.27 -10.58
N GLU A 10 4.64 -10.56 -11.13
CA GLU A 10 4.80 -11.69 -12.03
C GLU A 10 4.42 -13.00 -11.34
N LYS A 11 3.73 -13.88 -12.07
CA LYS A 11 3.27 -15.17 -11.57
C LYS A 11 4.43 -15.99 -11.01
N GLY A 12 4.25 -16.55 -9.82
CA GLY A 12 5.28 -17.33 -9.12
C GLY A 12 6.24 -16.49 -8.28
N THR A 13 6.13 -15.17 -8.31
CA THR A 13 6.94 -14.28 -7.46
C THR A 13 6.26 -14.10 -6.09
N VAL A 14 7.07 -14.14 -5.03
CA VAL A 14 6.62 -13.89 -3.65
C VAL A 14 6.79 -12.41 -3.31
N ILE A 15 5.80 -11.84 -2.62
CA ILE A 15 5.88 -10.47 -2.11
C ILE A 15 6.98 -10.39 -1.04
N LYS A 16 8.03 -9.63 -1.32
CA LYS A 16 9.12 -9.34 -0.36
C LYS A 16 8.83 -8.06 0.40
N GLY A 17 9.42 -7.93 1.58
CA GLY A 17 9.36 -6.71 2.40
C GLY A 17 9.66 -5.43 1.65
N ALA A 18 10.83 -5.38 1.01
CA ALA A 18 11.25 -4.22 0.22
C ALA A 18 10.30 -3.89 -0.93
N TYR A 19 9.61 -4.90 -1.48
CA TYR A 19 8.59 -4.66 -2.51
C TYR A 19 7.33 -4.06 -1.87
N TYR A 20 6.88 -4.61 -0.75
CA TYR A 20 5.72 -4.13 -0.01
C TYR A 20 5.91 -2.68 0.47
N ALA A 21 7.10 -2.33 0.97
CA ALA A 21 7.42 -0.95 1.36
C ALA A 21 7.26 0.04 0.20
N LYS A 22 7.80 -0.29 -0.99
CA LYS A 22 7.64 0.52 -2.20
C LYS A 22 6.18 0.61 -2.65
N LEU A 23 5.39 -0.44 -2.45
CA LEU A 23 3.96 -0.43 -2.75
C LEU A 23 3.22 0.57 -1.85
N LEU A 24 3.55 0.63 -0.55
CA LEU A 24 2.95 1.59 0.37
C LEU A 24 3.26 3.04 -0.01
N GLU A 25 4.47 3.34 -0.48
CA GLU A 25 4.82 4.67 -1.01
C GLU A 25 3.89 5.08 -2.17
N LYS A 26 3.64 4.17 -3.13
CA LYS A 26 2.70 4.42 -4.23
C LYS A 26 1.27 4.63 -3.75
N VAL A 27 0.83 3.88 -2.74
CA VAL A 27 -0.50 4.04 -2.13
C VAL A 27 -0.62 5.43 -1.52
N CYS A 28 0.40 5.89 -0.78
CA CYS A 28 0.42 7.23 -0.18
C CYS A 28 0.29 8.33 -1.24
N GLU A 29 1.03 8.24 -2.36
CA GLU A 29 0.89 9.19 -3.47
C GLU A 29 -0.51 9.15 -4.09
N ALA A 30 -1.05 7.95 -4.34
CA ALA A 30 -2.40 7.81 -4.89
C ALA A 30 -3.50 8.34 -3.93
N ILE A 31 -3.32 8.24 -2.62
CA ILE A 31 -4.22 8.87 -1.63
C ILE A 31 -4.18 10.40 -1.77
N LYS A 32 -2.97 11.00 -1.89
CA LYS A 32 -2.83 12.46 -2.06
C LYS A 32 -3.52 12.95 -3.34
N GLU A 33 -3.49 12.16 -4.41
CA GLU A 33 -4.13 12.52 -5.67
C GLU A 33 -5.66 12.32 -5.63
N LYS A 34 -6.11 11.13 -5.20
CA LYS A 34 -7.50 10.69 -5.35
C LYS A 34 -8.39 11.07 -4.17
N LEU A 35 -7.81 11.22 -2.98
CA LEU A 35 -8.54 11.34 -1.71
C LEU A 35 -7.93 12.41 -0.81
N ARG A 36 -7.77 13.63 -1.33
CA ARG A 36 -7.26 14.79 -0.57
C ARG A 36 -7.99 15.02 0.76
N SER A 37 -9.30 14.76 0.82
CA SER A 37 -10.11 14.92 2.03
C SER A 37 -9.76 13.96 3.16
N LEU A 38 -9.15 12.80 2.86
CA LEU A 38 -8.69 11.82 3.84
C LEU A 38 -7.35 12.20 4.49
N LEU A 39 -6.57 13.09 3.87
CA LEU A 39 -5.33 13.59 4.48
C LEU A 39 -5.59 14.32 5.81
N ALA A 40 -6.72 15.02 5.93
CA ALA A 40 -7.08 15.77 7.13
C ALA A 40 -7.57 14.90 8.31
N ARG A 41 -7.96 13.64 8.05
CA ARG A 41 -8.57 12.74 9.05
C ARG A 41 -7.60 11.73 9.65
N GLY A 42 -6.36 11.71 9.19
CA GLY A 42 -5.40 10.65 9.48
C GLY A 42 -5.69 9.36 8.71
N GLN A 43 -4.65 8.61 8.35
CA GLN A 43 -4.79 7.31 7.70
C GLN A 43 -4.61 6.19 8.71
N CYS A 44 -5.50 5.20 8.69
CA CYS A 44 -5.35 3.94 9.41
C CYS A 44 -5.22 2.82 8.39
N LEU A 45 -4.11 2.08 8.43
CA LEU A 45 -3.86 0.95 7.55
C LEU A 45 -4.21 -0.35 8.28
N GLN A 46 -5.20 -1.07 7.76
CA GLN A 46 -5.53 -2.42 8.22
C GLN A 46 -4.93 -3.44 7.26
N GLN A 47 -4.09 -4.33 7.79
CA GLN A 47 -3.39 -5.38 7.05
C GLN A 47 -3.21 -6.62 7.94
N ASP A 48 -2.90 -7.77 7.35
CA ASP A 48 -2.51 -8.97 8.09
C ASP A 48 -1.06 -8.89 8.61
N ASN A 49 -0.67 -9.86 9.44
CA ASN A 49 0.64 -9.91 10.09
C ASN A 49 1.68 -10.76 9.33
N THR A 50 1.56 -10.93 8.00
CA THR A 50 2.54 -11.70 7.23
C THR A 50 3.96 -11.12 7.36
N PRO A 51 5.02 -11.94 7.23
CA PRO A 51 6.40 -11.47 7.44
C PRO A 51 6.79 -10.29 6.53
N SER A 52 6.31 -10.26 5.29
CA SER A 52 6.52 -9.16 4.34
C SER A 52 5.97 -7.83 4.84
N HIS A 53 4.87 -7.84 5.59
CA HIS A 53 4.25 -6.64 6.13
C HIS A 53 4.98 -6.09 7.37
N ASN A 54 5.80 -6.92 8.03
CA ASN A 54 6.53 -6.56 9.25
C ASN A 54 8.05 -6.51 9.07
N SER A 55 8.53 -6.65 7.85
CA SER A 55 9.96 -6.76 7.53
C SER A 55 10.72 -5.41 7.52
N HIS A 56 10.41 -4.57 8.50
CA HIS A 56 11.01 -3.25 8.72
C HIS A 56 12.54 -3.24 8.69
#